data_AF-A0A5D3CFQ9-F1
#
_entry.id   AF-A0A5D3CFQ9-F1
#
_cell.length_a   1.000
_cell.length_b   1.000
_cell.length_c   1.000
_cell.angle_alpha   90.00
_cell.angle_beta   90.00
_cell.angle_gamma   90.00
#
_symmetry.space_group_name_H-M   'P 1'
#
loop_
_entity.id
_entity.type
_entity.pdbx_description
1 polymer ?
#
loop_
_entity_poly.entity_id
_entity_poly.type
_entity_poly.pdbx_seq_one_letter_code
_entity_poly.pdbx_strand_id
1 'polypeptide(L)'
;MIDVQLFLYCGGFIQTNFHYSLFGEFKFSSSESESRPEHLFLKCKIFRLHGSMKPEDRRTTFQAFKTEKLALLLSTDIAARGLDFPKVRCIIQYDPPGEAIEYVHRVGRTARLGERGDSLLFLQPTETDYLQDLQNHGVSLTEYPLVKVLDSFPARGRKQFVEKLVSLESHSWIMFLQRAVESFVAAEV
;
A
#
# COMPACT_ATOMS: atom_id res chain seq x y z
N MET A 1 -17.52 -4.48 -13.49
CA MET A 1 -16.24 -4.96 -12.91
C MET A 1 -15.37 -3.73 -12.79
N ILE A 2 -15.05 -3.30 -11.57
CA ILE A 2 -14.33 -2.04 -11.33
C ILE A 2 -12.85 -2.33 -11.55
N ASP A 3 -12.19 -1.59 -12.44
CA ASP A 3 -10.74 -1.64 -12.58
C ASP A 3 -10.15 -0.97 -11.32
N VAL A 4 -9.46 -1.73 -10.48
CA VAL A 4 -8.84 -1.23 -9.25
C VAL A 4 -7.33 -1.33 -9.42
N GLN A 5 -6.76 -0.22 -9.86
CA GLN A 5 -5.32 -0.02 -9.87
C GLN A 5 -4.94 0.78 -8.63
N LEU A 6 -4.05 0.20 -7.82
CA LEU A 6 -3.46 0.84 -6.65
C LEU A 6 -2.04 1.26 -6.97
N PHE A 7 -1.65 2.43 -6.47
CA PHE A 7 -0.29 2.93 -6.57
C PHE A 7 0.28 3.08 -5.16
N LEU A 8 1.37 2.37 -4.84
CA LEU A 8 2.12 2.57 -3.60
C LEU A 8 3.42 3.33 -3.88
N TYR A 9 3.59 4.50 -3.28
CA TYR A 9 4.85 5.23 -3.28
C TYR A 9 5.74 4.76 -2.12
N CYS A 10 7.00 4.45 -2.41
CA CYS A 10 8.04 4.07 -1.46
C CYS A 10 9.25 5.02 -1.58
N GLY A 11 9.95 5.29 -0.48
CA GLY A 11 11.07 6.22 -0.39
C GLY A 11 12.33 5.81 -1.16
N GLY A 12 12.45 4.55 -1.57
CA GLY A 12 13.60 4.10 -2.36
C GLY A 12 13.43 2.76 -3.07
N PHE A 13 14.40 2.43 -3.93
CA PHE A 13 14.37 1.19 -4.71
C PHE A 13 14.54 -0.07 -3.86
N ILE A 14 15.28 0.00 -2.74
CA ILE A 14 15.45 -1.12 -1.81
C ILE A 14 14.10 -1.50 -1.21
N GLN A 15 13.39 -0.51 -0.67
CA GLN A 15 12.06 -0.67 -0.09
C GLN A 15 11.03 -1.11 -1.15
N THR A 16 11.09 -0.53 -2.36
CA THR A 16 10.23 -0.96 -3.48
C THR A 16 10.44 -2.43 -3.82
N ASN A 17 11.70 -2.91 -3.82
CA ASN A 17 12.02 -4.31 -4.09
C ASN A 17 11.57 -5.24 -2.95
N PHE A 18 11.78 -4.82 -1.71
CA PHE A 18 11.32 -5.57 -0.54
C PHE A 18 9.80 -5.77 -0.58
N HIS A 19 9.03 -4.69 -0.74
CA HIS A 19 7.58 -4.79 -0.84
C HIS A 19 7.11 -5.57 -2.07
N TYR A 20 7.88 -5.55 -3.17
CA TYR A 20 7.57 -6.37 -4.34
C TYR A 20 7.70 -7.87 -4.04
N SER A 21 8.78 -8.29 -3.35
CA SER A 21 8.96 -9.68 -2.90
C SER A 21 7.87 -10.07 -1.91
N LEU A 22 7.71 -9.26 -0.86
CA LEU A 22 6.72 -9.49 0.18
C LEU A 22 5.31 -9.62 -0.41
N PHE A 23 4.83 -8.67 -1.18
CA PHE A 23 3.46 -8.73 -1.70
C PHE A 23 3.26 -9.75 -2.83
N GLY A 24 4.33 -10.15 -3.52
CA GLY A 24 4.28 -11.16 -4.57
C GLY A 24 4.33 -12.60 -4.05
N GLU A 25 4.98 -12.82 -2.91
CA GLU A 25 5.35 -14.16 -2.43
C GLU A 25 4.74 -14.49 -1.07
N PHE A 26 4.42 -13.48 -0.24
CA PHE A 26 3.88 -13.70 1.09
C PHE A 26 2.52 -14.39 1.03
N LYS A 27 2.49 -15.58 1.63
CA LYS A 27 1.28 -16.36 1.83
C LYS A 27 0.84 -16.26 3.27
N PHE A 28 -0.47 -16.21 3.47
CA PHE A 28 -1.06 -16.04 4.78
C PHE A 28 -2.31 -16.90 4.94
N SER A 29 -2.47 -17.50 6.12
CA SER A 29 -3.67 -18.24 6.51
C SER A 29 -4.17 -17.69 7.83
N SER A 30 -5.37 -17.11 7.85
CA SER A 30 -5.99 -16.55 9.06
C SER A 30 -6.54 -17.60 10.03
N SER A 31 -6.30 -18.89 9.79
CA SER A 31 -6.71 -19.99 10.65
C SER A 31 -5.54 -20.89 11.03
N GLU A 32 -5.41 -21.19 12.32
CA GLU A 32 -4.42 -22.14 12.88
C GLU A 32 -4.65 -23.60 12.43
N SER A 33 -5.74 -23.92 11.74
CA SER A 33 -6.03 -25.27 11.27
C SER A 33 -5.12 -25.64 10.09
N GLU A 34 -4.18 -26.57 10.31
CA GLU A 34 -3.19 -27.10 9.35
C GLU A 34 -3.78 -27.61 8.02
N SER A 35 -5.10 -27.80 7.93
CA SER A 35 -5.78 -28.36 6.76
C SER A 35 -6.16 -27.34 5.68
N ARG A 36 -5.95 -26.03 5.87
CA ARG A 36 -6.23 -25.02 4.84
C ARG A 36 -4.96 -24.58 4.13
N PRO A 37 -4.92 -24.59 2.79
CA PRO A 37 -3.75 -24.12 2.05
C PRO A 37 -3.57 -22.62 2.24
N GLU A 38 -2.33 -22.21 2.48
CA GLU A 38 -1.96 -20.80 2.49
C GLU A 38 -2.23 -20.19 1.11
N HIS A 39 -2.73 -18.96 1.11
CA HIS A 39 -2.98 -18.21 -0.12
C HIS A 39 -2.16 -16.94 -0.13
N LEU A 40 -1.84 -16.44 -1.32
CA LEU A 40 -1.22 -15.13 -1.47
C LEU A 40 -2.04 -14.09 -0.72
N PHE A 41 -1.34 -13.29 0.10
CA PHE A 41 -1.96 -12.27 0.91
C PHE A 41 -2.69 -11.23 0.04
N LEU A 42 -2.07 -10.83 -1.07
CA LEU A 42 -2.70 -10.01 -2.11
C LEU A 42 -3.12 -10.87 -3.30
N LYS A 43 -4.38 -10.70 -3.72
CA LYS A 43 -4.98 -11.40 -4.86
C LYS A 43 -5.01 -10.53 -6.12
N CYS A 44 -3.95 -9.78 -6.35
CA CYS A 44 -3.79 -8.91 -7.52
C CYS A 44 -2.39 -9.06 -8.10
N LYS A 45 -2.20 -8.62 -9.36
CA LYS A 45 -0.86 -8.60 -9.94
C LYS A 45 -0.05 -7.45 -9.35
N ILE A 46 1.19 -7.74 -8.97
CA ILE A 46 2.10 -6.76 -8.37
C ILE A 46 3.15 -6.37 -9.43
N PHE A 47 3.40 -5.08 -9.55
CA PHE A 47 4.42 -4.51 -10.43
C PHE A 47 5.32 -3.57 -9.62
N ARG A 48 6.53 -3.32 -10.12
CA ARG A 48 7.46 -2.34 -9.54
C ARG A 48 8.05 -1.42 -10.61
N LEU A 49 8.27 -0.16 -10.25
CA LEU A 49 8.91 0.82 -11.13
C LEU A 49 9.85 1.72 -10.31
N HIS A 50 11.14 1.63 -10.56
CA HIS A 50 12.13 2.48 -9.88
C HIS A 50 13.36 2.74 -10.76
N GLY A 51 14.19 3.70 -10.36
CA GLY A 51 15.29 4.20 -11.18
C GLY A 51 16.39 3.20 -11.49
N SER A 52 16.63 2.22 -10.61
CA SER A 52 17.64 1.18 -10.82
C SER A 52 17.21 0.06 -11.79
N MET A 53 15.96 0.06 -12.27
CA MET A 53 15.53 -0.85 -13.34
C MET A 53 16.06 -0.38 -14.70
N LYS A 54 16.32 -1.33 -15.61
CA LYS A 54 16.67 -1.02 -17.00
C LYS A 54 15.52 -0.29 -17.70
N PRO A 55 15.79 0.68 -18.59
CA PRO A 55 14.74 1.41 -19.31
C PRO A 55 13.73 0.51 -20.04
N GLU A 56 14.20 -0.60 -20.62
CA GLU A 56 13.37 -1.57 -21.34
C GLU A 56 12.41 -2.30 -20.40
N ASP A 57 12.89 -2.69 -19.23
CA ASP A 57 12.11 -3.37 -18.19
C ASP A 57 11.05 -2.42 -17.62
N ARG A 58 11.40 -1.14 -17.41
CA ARG A 58 10.44 -0.11 -16.97
C ARG A 58 9.31 0.07 -17.98
N ARG A 59 9.65 0.17 -19.27
CA ARG A 59 8.66 0.31 -20.35
C ARG A 59 7.75 -0.90 -20.42
N THR A 60 8.32 -2.11 -20.35
CA THR A 60 7.56 -3.36 -20.39
C THR A 60 6.61 -3.49 -19.21
N THR A 61 7.11 -3.21 -18.01
CA THR A 61 6.33 -3.24 -16.75
C THR A 61 5.18 -2.22 -16.78
N PHE A 62 5.46 -1.00 -17.24
CA PHE A 62 4.44 0.03 -17.37
C PHE A 62 3.32 -0.36 -18.35
N GLN A 63 3.67 -0.91 -19.52
CA GLN A 63 2.67 -1.37 -20.48
C GLN A 63 1.84 -2.53 -19.93
N ALA A 64 2.48 -3.49 -19.24
CA ALA A 64 1.77 -4.58 -18.60
C ALA A 64 0.77 -4.06 -17.56
N PHE A 65 1.21 -3.21 -16.62
CA PHE A 65 0.34 -2.61 -15.60
C PHE A 65 -0.87 -1.91 -16.20
N LYS A 66 -0.66 -1.12 -17.27
CA LYS A 66 -1.72 -0.36 -17.95
C LYS A 66 -2.88 -1.23 -18.47
N THR A 67 -2.60 -2.49 -18.80
CA THR A 67 -3.59 -3.44 -19.33
C THR A 67 -4.30 -4.26 -18.27
N GLU A 68 -3.83 -4.21 -17.02
CA GLU A 68 -4.40 -4.99 -15.92
C GLU A 68 -5.60 -4.30 -15.26
N LYS A 69 -6.63 -5.10 -14.97
CA LYS A 69 -7.84 -4.61 -14.28
C LYS A 69 -7.67 -4.49 -12.77
N LEU A 70 -6.88 -5.38 -12.18
CA LEU A 70 -6.67 -5.42 -10.73
C LEU A 70 -5.18 -5.60 -10.45
N ALA A 71 -4.51 -4.50 -10.13
CA ALA A 71 -3.06 -4.48 -9.97
C ALA A 71 -2.59 -3.48 -8.92
N LEU A 72 -1.44 -3.78 -8.32
CA LEU A 72 -0.67 -2.89 -7.47
C LEU A 72 0.62 -2.50 -8.19
N LEU A 73 0.88 -1.20 -8.33
CA LEU A 73 2.18 -0.69 -8.77
C LEU A 73 2.92 -0.08 -7.60
N LEU A 74 4.10 -0.63 -7.30
CA LEU A 74 5.05 -0.12 -6.32
C LEU A 74 6.03 0.83 -7.04
N SER A 75 6.23 2.05 -6.57
CA SER A 75 7.18 2.95 -7.22
C SER A 75 7.82 3.95 -6.28
N THR A 76 8.95 4.47 -6.75
CA THR A 76 9.55 5.73 -6.27
C THR A 76 9.03 6.92 -7.09
N ASP A 77 9.47 8.13 -6.78
CA ASP A 77 9.08 9.36 -7.51
C ASP A 77 9.47 9.39 -8.99
N ILE A 78 10.27 8.43 -9.46
CA ILE A 78 10.58 8.31 -10.89
C ILE A 78 9.33 8.03 -11.74
N ALA A 79 8.29 7.39 -11.18
CA ALA A 79 7.02 7.24 -11.88
C ALA A 79 6.10 8.47 -11.74
N ALA A 80 6.42 9.40 -10.84
CA ALA A 80 5.57 10.56 -10.59
C ALA A 80 5.61 11.59 -11.72
N ARG A 81 6.56 11.50 -12.67
CA ARG A 81 6.72 12.46 -13.78
C ARG A 81 6.79 11.74 -15.14
N GLY A 82 6.07 12.28 -16.13
CA GLY A 82 6.16 11.84 -17.53
C GLY A 82 5.46 10.53 -17.90
N LEU A 83 4.94 9.77 -16.94
CA LEU A 83 4.13 8.57 -17.20
C LEU A 83 2.63 8.87 -17.05
N ASP A 84 1.86 8.53 -18.08
CA ASP A 84 0.41 8.67 -18.10
C ASP A 84 -0.28 7.36 -17.71
N PHE A 85 -0.61 7.25 -16.43
CA PHE A 85 -1.36 6.12 -15.88
C PHE A 85 -2.86 6.33 -16.09
N PRO A 86 -3.54 5.49 -16.88
CA PRO A 86 -4.99 5.58 -16.98
C PRO A 86 -5.64 4.96 -15.74
N LYS A 87 -6.55 5.71 -15.09
CA LYS A 87 -7.52 5.17 -14.13
C LYS A 87 -6.92 4.50 -12.87
N VAL A 88 -6.00 5.20 -12.19
CA VAL A 88 -5.60 4.80 -10.85
C VAL A 88 -6.72 5.13 -9.86
N ARG A 89 -7.23 4.14 -9.14
CA ARG A 89 -8.37 4.28 -8.22
C ARG A 89 -7.94 4.82 -6.86
N CYS A 90 -6.76 4.43 -6.40
CA CYS A 90 -6.23 4.80 -5.10
C CYS A 90 -4.72 5.02 -5.14
N ILE A 91 -4.26 6.11 -4.52
CA ILE A 91 -2.85 6.41 -4.29
C ILE A 91 -2.53 6.22 -2.81
N ILE A 92 -1.64 5.28 -2.51
CA ILE A 92 -1.11 5.04 -1.18
C ILE A 92 0.31 5.59 -1.14
N GLN A 93 0.60 6.47 -0.20
CA GLN A 93 1.91 7.05 0.02
C GLN A 93 2.47 6.42 1.29
N TYR A 94 3.32 5.41 1.13
CA TYR A 94 3.91 4.69 2.26
C TYR A 94 4.88 5.57 3.04
N ASP A 95 5.64 6.39 2.31
CA ASP A 95 6.48 7.44 2.87
C ASP A 95 5.99 8.81 2.36
N PRO A 96 5.89 9.83 3.23
CA PRO A 96 5.53 11.18 2.80
C PRO A 96 6.57 11.71 1.80
N PRO A 97 6.15 12.50 0.80
CA PRO A 97 7.11 13.20 -0.05
C PRO A 97 7.82 14.31 0.73
N GLY A 98 8.98 14.73 0.23
CA GLY A 98 9.77 15.78 0.90
C GLY A 98 9.09 17.15 0.91
N GLU A 99 8.23 17.42 -0.07
CA GLU A 99 7.52 18.68 -0.21
C GLU A 99 6.02 18.46 -0.48
N ALA A 100 5.17 19.37 -0.01
CA ALA A 100 3.72 19.33 -0.25
C ALA A 100 3.35 19.39 -1.75
N ILE A 101 4.15 20.07 -2.58
CA ILE A 101 3.92 20.11 -4.02
C ILE A 101 4.06 18.73 -4.67
N GLU A 102 4.97 17.90 -4.15
CA GLU A 102 5.15 16.54 -4.63
C GLU A 102 3.99 15.64 -4.21
N TYR A 103 3.43 15.82 -3.00
CA TYR A 103 2.17 15.18 -2.62
C TYR A 103 1.07 15.45 -3.65
N VAL A 104 0.88 16.71 -4.05
CA VAL A 104 -0.14 17.10 -5.04
C VAL A 104 0.10 16.40 -6.39
N HIS A 105 1.36 16.31 -6.84
CA HIS A 105 1.72 15.59 -8.06
C HIS A 105 1.46 14.08 -7.99
N ARG A 106 1.67 13.45 -6.82
CA ARG A 106 1.40 12.03 -6.57
C ARG A 106 -0.10 11.76 -6.59
N VAL A 107 -0.91 12.55 -5.87
CA VAL A 107 -2.38 12.36 -5.86
C VAL A 107 -3.05 12.74 -7.17
N GLY A 108 -2.47 13.64 -7.97
CA GLY A 108 -2.93 13.98 -9.33
C GLY A 108 -2.88 12.83 -10.35
N ARG A 109 -2.48 11.63 -9.92
CA ARG A 109 -2.54 10.38 -10.70
C ARG A 109 -3.90 9.68 -10.58
N THR A 110 -4.68 9.99 -9.54
CA THR A 110 -6.07 9.53 -9.39
C THR A 110 -7.07 10.65 -9.71
N ALA A 111 -8.38 10.38 -9.58
CA ALA A 111 -9.48 11.32 -9.78
C ALA A 111 -9.44 12.10 -11.13
N ARG A 112 -8.99 11.44 -12.20
CA ARG A 112 -8.87 12.04 -13.53
C ARG A 112 -10.17 11.96 -14.31
N LEU A 113 -10.42 12.93 -15.18
CA LEU A 113 -11.55 12.95 -16.11
C LEU A 113 -12.93 12.86 -15.43
N GLY A 114 -13.06 13.43 -14.22
CA GLY A 114 -14.31 13.45 -13.45
C GLY A 114 -14.58 12.18 -12.64
N GLU A 115 -13.69 11.19 -12.68
CA GLU A 115 -13.76 10.00 -11.85
C GLU A 115 -13.40 10.30 -10.39
N ARG A 116 -13.89 9.47 -9.47
CA ARG A 116 -13.49 9.52 -8.05
C ARG A 116 -12.16 8.82 -7.85
N GLY A 117 -11.35 9.37 -6.94
CA GLY A 117 -10.07 8.83 -6.53
C GLY A 117 -9.88 8.96 -5.03
N ASP A 118 -9.21 7.99 -4.44
CA ASP A 118 -8.86 8.00 -3.02
C ASP A 118 -7.35 8.17 -2.86
N SER A 119 -6.90 8.79 -1.76
CA SER A 119 -5.49 8.74 -1.37
C SER A 119 -5.33 8.50 0.12
N LEU A 120 -4.34 7.68 0.46
CA LEU A 120 -3.91 7.40 1.82
C LEU A 120 -2.45 7.82 1.97
N LEU A 121 -2.15 8.48 3.08
CA LEU A 121 -0.79 8.88 3.46
C LEU A 121 -0.48 8.24 4.80
N PHE A 122 0.60 7.47 4.85
CA PHE A 122 1.17 7.00 6.10
C PHE A 122 2.10 8.09 6.65
N LEU A 123 1.99 8.33 7.96
CA LEU A 123 2.86 9.24 8.70
C LEU A 123 3.29 8.54 9.98
N GLN A 124 4.58 8.57 10.26
CA GLN A 124 5.12 8.28 11.58
C GLN A 124 4.80 9.41 12.54
N PRO A 125 4.80 9.16 13.88
CA PRO A 125 4.58 10.22 14.87
C PRO A 125 5.53 11.41 14.73
N THR A 126 6.75 11.18 14.21
CA THR A 126 7.75 12.22 13.95
C THR A 126 7.51 13.02 12.66
N GLU A 127 6.59 12.57 11.81
CA GLU A 127 6.30 13.17 10.50
C GLU A 127 4.98 13.98 10.52
N THR A 128 4.32 14.09 11.69
CA THR A 128 3.01 14.76 11.79
C THR A 128 3.04 16.24 11.44
N ASP A 129 4.19 16.89 11.58
CA ASP A 129 4.38 18.31 11.20
C ASP A 129 4.13 18.54 9.70
N TYR A 130 4.32 17.50 8.87
CA TYR A 130 4.01 17.53 7.45
C TYR A 130 2.53 17.85 7.15
N LEU A 131 1.62 17.55 8.08
CA LEU A 131 0.20 17.91 7.95
C LEU A 131 0.02 19.43 7.87
N GLN A 132 0.83 20.20 8.58
CA GLN A 132 0.77 21.66 8.52
C GLN A 132 1.24 22.18 7.17
N ASP A 133 2.29 21.58 6.60
CA ASP A 133 2.78 21.92 5.27
C ASP A 133 1.73 21.65 4.19
N LEU A 134 1.04 20.51 4.28
CA LEU A 134 -0.08 20.20 3.39
C LEU A 134 -1.22 21.21 3.52
N GLN A 135 -1.60 21.60 4.74
CA GLN A 135 -2.64 22.60 4.98
C GLN A 135 -2.27 23.96 4.37
N ASN A 136 -1.00 24.36 4.49
CA ASN A 136 -0.49 25.60 3.88
C ASN A 136 -0.59 25.58 2.34
N HIS A 137 -0.63 24.38 1.74
CA HIS A 137 -0.84 24.16 0.30
C HIS A 137 -2.31 23.83 -0.05
N GLY A 138 -3.24 24.06 0.87
CA GLY A 138 -4.68 23.85 0.65
C GLY A 138 -5.12 22.39 0.68
N VAL A 139 -4.29 21.48 1.18
CA VAL A 139 -4.62 20.06 1.33
C VAL A 139 -4.99 19.79 2.79
N SER A 140 -6.20 19.27 3.01
CA SER A 140 -6.65 18.79 4.31
C SER A 140 -6.82 17.28 4.28
N LEU A 141 -6.22 16.61 5.27
CA LEU A 141 -6.32 15.17 5.45
C LEU A 141 -7.21 14.84 6.65
N THR A 142 -7.90 13.72 6.56
CA THR A 142 -8.68 13.17 7.67
C THR A 142 -8.05 11.86 8.12
N GLU A 143 -7.97 11.65 9.42
CA GLU A 143 -7.46 10.40 9.99
C GLU A 143 -8.31 9.22 9.51
N TYR A 144 -7.64 8.19 9.01
CA TYR A 144 -8.31 6.98 8.57
C TYR A 144 -8.62 6.09 9.78
N PRO A 145 -9.85 5.57 9.96
CA PRO A 145 -10.24 4.84 11.15
C PRO A 145 -9.67 3.40 11.15
N LEU A 146 -8.35 3.28 11.28
CA LEU A 146 -7.60 2.03 11.12
C LEU A 146 -8.10 0.94 12.06
N VAL A 147 -8.35 1.27 13.33
CA VAL A 147 -8.87 0.31 14.33
C VAL A 147 -10.19 -0.31 13.87
N LYS A 148 -11.12 0.48 13.33
CA LYS A 148 -12.41 -0.04 12.82
C LYS A 148 -12.22 -0.99 11.64
N VAL A 149 -11.22 -0.73 10.80
CA VAL A 149 -10.87 -1.63 9.69
C VAL A 149 -10.24 -2.91 10.21
N LEU A 150 -9.38 -2.81 11.23
CA LEU A 150 -8.75 -3.97 11.85
C LEU A 150 -9.76 -4.89 12.55
N ASP A 151 -10.74 -4.31 13.24
CA ASP A 151 -11.85 -5.03 13.87
C ASP A 151 -12.71 -5.81 12.85
N SER A 152 -12.67 -5.40 11.57
CA SER A 152 -13.38 -6.11 10.50
C SER A 152 -12.68 -7.40 10.05
N PHE A 153 -11.39 -7.57 10.38
CA PHE A 153 -10.67 -8.79 10.03
C PHE A 153 -10.95 -9.92 11.05
N PRO A 154 -11.18 -11.15 10.58
CA PRO A 154 -11.46 -12.27 11.46
C PRO A 154 -10.22 -12.66 12.27
N ALA A 155 -10.30 -12.55 13.60
CA ALA A 155 -9.36 -13.18 14.52
C ALA A 155 -9.94 -14.51 15.03
N ARG A 156 -9.30 -15.65 14.69
CA ARG A 156 -9.60 -16.98 15.26
C ARG A 156 -11.07 -17.47 15.16
N GLY A 157 -11.83 -17.07 14.13
CA GLY A 157 -13.21 -17.56 13.92
C GLY A 157 -14.21 -17.24 15.05
N ARG A 158 -13.84 -16.42 16.03
CA ARG A 158 -14.74 -15.90 17.06
C ARG A 158 -15.03 -14.44 16.78
N LYS A 159 -16.32 -14.06 16.79
CA LYS A 159 -16.70 -12.65 16.96
C LYS A 159 -16.13 -12.19 18.30
N GLN A 160 -15.06 -11.39 18.29
CA GLN A 160 -14.57 -10.79 19.52
C GLN A 160 -15.57 -9.71 19.94
N PHE A 161 -16.08 -9.87 21.16
CA PHE A 161 -16.73 -8.79 21.89
C PHE A 161 -15.67 -7.71 22.12
N VAL A 162 -16.04 -6.47 21.82
CA VAL A 162 -15.21 -5.27 21.97
C VAL A 162 -14.93 -5.06 23.46
N GLU A 163 -13.82 -5.58 23.97
CA GLU A 163 -13.22 -5.03 25.18
C GLU A 163 -12.32 -3.86 24.79
N LYS A 164 -12.76 -2.67 25.23
CA LYS A 164 -12.11 -1.35 25.20
C LYS A 164 -10.68 -1.30 24.64
N LEU A 165 -10.52 -0.56 23.53
CA LEU A 165 -9.30 0.18 23.12
C LEU A 165 -7.99 -0.50 23.52
N VAL A 166 -7.78 -1.69 22.97
CA VAL A 166 -6.48 -2.36 22.95
C VAL A 166 -5.58 -1.55 22.01
N SER A 167 -4.34 -1.26 22.40
CA SER A 167 -3.38 -0.54 21.54
C SER A 167 -3.20 -1.28 20.21
N LEU A 168 -2.88 -0.57 19.12
CA LEU A 168 -2.68 -1.18 17.79
C LEU A 168 -1.73 -2.40 17.86
N GLU A 169 -0.68 -2.26 18.66
CA GLU A 169 0.35 -3.27 18.90
C GLU A 169 -0.14 -4.53 19.63
N SER A 170 -1.25 -4.43 20.37
CA SER A 170 -1.84 -5.58 21.08
C SER A 170 -3.04 -6.18 20.36
N HIS A 171 -3.39 -5.66 19.18
CA HIS A 171 -4.47 -6.20 18.37
C HIS A 171 -4.14 -7.61 17.88
N SER A 172 -5.01 -8.59 18.18
CA SER A 172 -4.73 -10.01 17.94
C SER A 172 -4.43 -10.35 16.48
N TRP A 173 -5.14 -9.71 15.54
CA TRP A 173 -4.88 -9.91 14.11
C TRP A 173 -3.53 -9.32 13.67
N ILE A 174 -3.13 -8.18 14.27
CA ILE A 174 -1.84 -7.53 13.96
C ILE A 174 -0.70 -8.41 14.45
N MET A 175 -0.76 -8.89 15.69
CA MET A 175 0.28 -9.76 16.24
C MET A 175 0.47 -11.03 15.42
N PHE A 176 -0.61 -11.59 14.89
CA PHE A 176 -0.53 -12.77 14.03
C PHE A 176 0.07 -12.46 12.66
N LEU A 177 -0.36 -11.37 12.03
CA LEU A 177 0.23 -10.92 10.76
C LEU A 177 1.71 -10.59 10.93
N GLN A 178 2.09 -9.90 12.01
CA GLN A 178 3.47 -9.56 12.32
C GLN A 178 4.34 -10.81 12.41
N ARG A 179 3.94 -11.81 13.20
CA ARG A 179 4.70 -13.08 13.31
C ARG A 179 4.86 -13.80 11.97
N ALA A 180 3.82 -13.79 11.14
CA ALA A 180 3.87 -14.40 9.82
C ALA A 180 4.85 -13.65 8.90
N VAL A 181 4.82 -12.32 8.91
CA VAL A 181 5.75 -11.48 8.14
C VAL A 181 7.18 -11.65 8.64
N GLU A 182 7.41 -11.64 9.95
CA GLU A 182 8.74 -11.90 10.55
C GLU A 182 9.29 -13.25 10.12
N SER A 183 8.45 -14.29 10.11
CA SER A 183 8.84 -15.64 9.66
C SER A 183 9.18 -15.68 8.17
N PHE A 184 8.43 -14.94 7.34
CA PHE A 184 8.72 -14.80 5.92
C PHE A 184 10.07 -14.11 5.69
N VAL A 185 10.31 -12.98 6.37
CA VAL A 185 11.57 -12.23 6.25
C VAL A 185 12.75 -13.08 6.73
N ALA A 186 12.60 -13.84 7.81
CA ALA A 186 13.65 -14.72 8.33
C ALA A 186 13.98 -15.90 7.38
N ALA A 187 13.09 -16.25 6.45
CA ALA A 187 13.32 -17.32 5.47
C ALA A 187 13.99 -16.81 4.17
N GLU A 188 13.94 -15.50 3.89
CA GLU A 188 14.60 -14.87 2.73
C GLU A 188 16.06 -14.47 3.00
N VAL A 189 16.50 -14.43 4.27
CA VAL A 189 17.87 -14.07 4.73
C VAL A 189 18.71 -15.32 4.96
#